data_AF-A0A9E6AWI5-F1
#
_entry.id   AF-A0A9E6AWI5-F1
#
_cell.length_a   1.000
_cell.length_b   1.000
_cell.length_c   1.000
_cell.angle_alpha   90.00
_cell.angle_beta   90.00
_cell.angle_gamma   90.00
#
_symmetry.space_group_name_H-M   'P 1'
#
loop_
_entity.id
_entity.type
_entity.pdbx_description
1 polymer ?
#
loop_
_entity_poly.entity_id
_entity_poly.type
_entity_poly.pdbx_seq_one_letter_code
_entity_poly.pdbx_strand_id
1 'polypeptide(L)'
;MSDEDEYEKEKEKAKKKEKEKEKEKNNVKLGFEQQTIQLNLQNIIPIKILTKEVIKSRKFQQIISSIKEVGIIEPIVVSKEPTSIDRYILLDGHMRLEALKQIGETQTICLISTDDETFTYNKYISRQAPIQEHRMILEAIKSGVPEEKIAQALNVDVKNIIQKRNLLNGICSETIELLKDKMLAHGVFQVLKKMRATRQIESAMLMIDTNAFTVPYARILLETTPPEQLIKINKRKSTNALSLEKRASMQENLARLEREYKLIKNERGQKILVLQFAKNYLARILDNTQVVRFLSKNYPDMLEEFQKISGMTSLNRPDNNGGKSS
;
A
#
# COMPACT_ATOMS: atom_id res chain seq x y z
N MET A 1 -60.95 3.05 -23.62
CA MET A 1 -59.59 2.96 -23.08
C MET A 1 -59.67 3.58 -21.71
N SER A 2 -59.65 2.75 -20.67
CA SER A 2 -59.84 3.15 -19.29
C SER A 2 -58.60 3.87 -18.76
N ASP A 3 -58.79 4.79 -17.82
CA ASP A 3 -57.71 5.56 -17.16
C ASP A 3 -56.63 4.65 -16.53
N GLU A 4 -56.95 3.38 -16.27
CA GLU A 4 -56.02 2.35 -15.79
C GLU A 4 -54.97 1.94 -16.84
N ASP A 5 -55.31 1.93 -18.13
CA ASP A 5 -54.38 1.57 -19.22
C ASP A 5 -53.34 2.67 -19.48
N GLU A 6 -53.70 3.93 -19.19
CA GLU A 6 -52.81 5.08 -19.34
C GLU A 6 -51.83 5.17 -18.16
N TYR A 7 -52.31 4.86 -16.94
CA TYR A 7 -51.50 4.82 -15.74
C TYR A 7 -50.43 3.70 -15.75
N GLU A 8 -50.77 2.50 -16.26
CA GLU A 8 -49.78 1.43 -16.41
C GLU A 8 -48.74 1.72 -17.50
N LYS A 9 -49.12 2.39 -18.60
CA LYS A 9 -48.17 2.84 -19.62
C LYS A 9 -47.19 3.90 -19.11
N GLU A 10 -47.63 4.80 -18.23
CA GLU A 10 -46.74 5.79 -17.61
C GLU A 10 -45.77 5.15 -16.61
N LYS A 11 -46.23 4.19 -15.79
CA LYS A 11 -45.35 3.40 -14.91
C LYS A 11 -44.31 2.60 -15.68
N GLU A 12 -44.69 2.02 -16.83
CA GLU A 12 -43.76 1.24 -17.64
C GLU A 12 -42.70 2.13 -18.32
N LYS A 13 -43.09 3.34 -18.76
CA LYS A 13 -42.16 4.37 -19.25
C LYS A 13 -41.23 4.90 -18.15
N ALA A 14 -41.73 5.10 -16.93
CA ALA A 14 -40.94 5.52 -15.78
C ALA A 14 -39.92 4.44 -15.38
N LYS A 15 -40.34 3.17 -15.32
CA LYS A 15 -39.45 2.02 -15.06
C LYS A 15 -38.41 1.82 -16.16
N LYS A 16 -38.74 2.07 -17.43
CA LYS A 16 -37.75 2.06 -18.53
C LYS A 16 -36.74 3.20 -18.39
N LYS A 17 -37.18 4.42 -18.09
CA LYS A 17 -36.29 5.57 -17.83
C LYS A 17 -35.40 5.38 -16.61
N GLU A 18 -35.89 4.75 -15.54
CA GLU A 18 -35.08 4.41 -14.37
C GLU A 18 -34.05 3.31 -14.70
N LYS A 19 -34.43 2.25 -15.42
CA LYS A 19 -33.50 1.22 -15.89
C LYS A 19 -32.45 1.74 -16.86
N GLU A 20 -32.78 2.73 -17.69
CA GLU A 20 -31.81 3.41 -18.57
C GLU A 20 -30.85 4.30 -17.77
N LYS A 21 -31.34 5.06 -16.79
CA LYS A 21 -30.49 5.84 -15.86
C LYS A 21 -29.58 4.96 -14.99
N GLU A 22 -30.04 3.78 -14.61
CA GLU A 22 -29.24 2.80 -13.85
C GLU A 22 -28.18 2.12 -14.73
N LYS A 23 -28.48 1.89 -16.01
CA LYS A 23 -27.50 1.44 -17.01
C LYS A 23 -26.43 2.50 -17.32
N GLU A 24 -26.79 3.78 -17.37
CA GLU A 24 -25.82 4.87 -17.52
C GLU A 24 -24.89 5.03 -16.30
N LYS A 25 -25.41 4.82 -15.07
CA LYS A 25 -24.59 4.85 -13.84
C LYS A 25 -23.57 3.71 -13.74
N ASN A 26 -23.84 2.58 -14.39
CA ASN A 26 -22.95 1.41 -14.37
C ASN A 26 -21.98 1.35 -15.56
N ASN A 27 -22.02 2.33 -16.47
CA ASN A 27 -21.08 2.41 -17.57
C ASN A 27 -19.86 3.23 -17.13
N VAL A 28 -18.90 2.56 -16.50
CA VAL A 28 -17.59 3.16 -16.21
C VAL A 28 -16.98 3.59 -17.55
N LYS A 29 -17.00 4.89 -17.83
CA LYS A 29 -16.35 5.45 -19.03
C LYS A 29 -14.85 5.19 -18.92
N LEU A 30 -14.27 4.63 -19.98
CA LEU A 30 -12.82 4.45 -20.05
C LEU A 30 -12.14 5.82 -20.04
N GLY A 31 -11.22 6.03 -19.10
CA GLY A 31 -10.40 7.24 -19.01
C GLY A 31 -9.30 7.35 -20.07
N PHE A 32 -9.22 6.37 -20.99
CA PHE A 32 -8.20 6.30 -22.03
C PHE A 32 -8.80 5.83 -23.35
N GLU A 33 -8.21 6.27 -24.45
CA GLU A 33 -8.43 5.66 -25.76
C GLU A 33 -7.87 4.23 -25.77
N GLN A 34 -8.51 3.32 -26.51
CA GLN A 34 -8.11 1.91 -26.55
C GLN A 34 -6.84 1.65 -27.36
N GLN A 35 -6.43 2.61 -28.19
CA GLN A 35 -5.27 2.51 -29.07
C GLN A 35 -4.14 3.41 -28.55
N THR A 36 -2.92 2.89 -28.61
CA THR A 36 -1.73 3.71 -28.42
C THR A 36 -1.33 4.37 -29.74
N ILE A 37 -0.74 5.54 -29.65
CA ILE A 37 -0.25 6.29 -30.81
C ILE A 37 1.24 6.55 -30.68
N GLN A 38 1.94 6.63 -31.81
CA GLN A 38 3.35 6.99 -31.84
C GLN A 38 3.46 8.50 -32.05
N LEU A 39 4.12 9.19 -31.11
CA LEU A 39 4.27 10.64 -31.14
C LEU A 39 5.75 11.03 -31.17
N ASN A 40 6.05 12.11 -31.90
CA ASN A 40 7.34 12.78 -31.81
C ASN A 40 7.49 13.43 -30.43
N LEU A 41 8.67 13.31 -29.81
CA LEU A 41 8.92 13.88 -28.48
C LEU A 41 8.77 15.41 -28.44
N GLN A 42 8.95 16.07 -29.58
CA GLN A 42 8.79 17.52 -29.73
C GLN A 42 7.33 17.98 -29.64
N ASN A 43 6.40 17.09 -29.95
CA ASN A 43 4.95 17.37 -29.92
C ASN A 43 4.36 17.17 -28.52
N ILE A 44 5.16 16.68 -27.57
CA ILE A 44 4.76 16.41 -26.19
C ILE A 44 5.24 17.55 -25.28
N ILE A 45 4.28 18.25 -24.67
CA ILE A 45 4.51 19.39 -23.80
C ILE A 45 4.51 18.93 -22.34
N PRO A 46 5.66 18.92 -21.64
CA PRO A 46 5.72 18.58 -20.24
C PRO A 46 5.13 19.70 -19.37
N ILE A 47 4.24 19.34 -18.45
CA ILE A 47 3.70 20.29 -17.44
C ILE A 47 4.77 20.61 -16.39
N LYS A 48 5.64 19.64 -16.07
CA LYS A 48 6.69 19.76 -15.05
C LYS A 48 8.06 19.56 -15.67
N ILE A 49 8.96 20.51 -15.42
CA ILE A 49 10.37 20.36 -15.77
C ILE A 49 11.08 19.63 -14.62
N LEU A 50 11.84 18.59 -14.94
CA LEU A 50 12.61 17.84 -13.94
C LEU A 50 13.81 18.65 -13.46
N THR A 51 14.04 18.67 -12.15
CA THR A 51 15.22 19.32 -11.57
C THR A 51 16.48 18.48 -11.84
N LYS A 52 17.65 19.15 -11.85
CA LYS A 52 18.94 18.47 -12.01
C LYS A 52 19.20 17.38 -10.97
N GLU A 53 18.61 17.51 -9.78
CA GLU A 53 18.69 16.51 -8.71
C GLU A 53 17.95 15.22 -9.08
N VAL A 54 16.75 15.33 -9.67
CA VAL A 54 15.98 14.18 -10.12
C VAL A 54 16.72 13.43 -11.24
N ILE A 55 17.35 14.16 -12.16
CA ILE A 55 18.17 13.58 -13.26
C ILE A 55 19.39 12.83 -12.70
N LYS A 56 19.99 13.31 -11.62
CA LYS A 56 21.10 12.61 -10.94
C LYS A 56 20.65 11.46 -10.04
N SER A 57 19.35 11.31 -9.80
CA SER A 57 18.85 10.29 -8.88
C SER A 57 19.08 8.87 -9.40
N ARG A 58 19.29 7.93 -8.48
CA ARG A 58 19.41 6.50 -8.82
C ARG A 58 18.18 6.00 -9.57
N LYS A 59 16.99 6.50 -9.23
CA LYS A 59 15.72 6.12 -9.88
C LYS A 59 15.72 6.51 -11.36
N PHE A 60 16.19 7.71 -11.69
CA PHE A 60 16.29 8.16 -13.07
C PHE A 60 17.32 7.35 -13.87
N GLN A 61 18.48 7.07 -13.28
CA GLN A 61 19.48 6.20 -13.90
C GLN A 61 18.96 4.78 -14.15
N GLN A 62 18.14 4.25 -13.24
CA GLN A 62 17.47 2.96 -13.43
C GLN A 62 16.48 2.99 -14.60
N ILE A 63 15.72 4.08 -14.77
CA ILE A 63 14.80 4.26 -15.91
C ILE A 63 15.58 4.28 -17.23
N ILE A 64 16.70 5.02 -17.31
CA ILE A 64 17.55 5.04 -18.51
C ILE A 64 18.07 3.63 -18.82
N SER A 65 18.61 2.93 -17.82
CA SER A 65 19.15 1.57 -18.01
C SER A 65 18.08 0.60 -18.51
N SER A 66 16.88 0.67 -17.92
CA SER A 66 15.74 -0.14 -18.35
C SER A 66 15.33 0.18 -19.79
N ILE A 67 15.19 1.46 -20.16
CA ILE A 67 14.78 1.83 -21.52
C ILE A 67 15.81 1.38 -22.56
N LYS A 68 17.12 1.49 -22.27
CA LYS A 68 18.17 1.01 -23.18
C LYS A 68 18.13 -0.50 -23.39
N GLU A 69 17.76 -1.26 -22.36
CA GLU A 69 17.82 -2.72 -22.39
C GLU A 69 16.55 -3.37 -22.98
N VAL A 70 15.37 -2.85 -22.61
CA VAL A 70 14.07 -3.45 -22.94
C VAL A 70 13.09 -2.50 -23.62
N GLY A 71 13.47 -1.23 -23.82
CA GLY A 71 12.57 -0.21 -24.33
C GLY A 71 11.60 0.31 -23.28
N ILE A 72 10.66 1.16 -23.72
CA ILE A 72 9.61 1.69 -22.87
C ILE A 72 8.51 0.63 -22.68
N ILE A 73 8.37 0.10 -21.46
CA ILE A 73 7.37 -0.93 -21.14
C ILE A 73 5.99 -0.28 -20.95
N GLU A 74 5.93 0.75 -20.12
CA GLU A 74 4.71 1.48 -19.84
C GLU A 74 4.69 2.74 -20.73
N PRO A 75 3.67 2.92 -21.60
CA PRO A 75 3.56 4.09 -22.48
C PRO A 75 3.49 5.41 -21.71
N ILE A 76 3.87 6.50 -22.39
CA ILE A 76 3.71 7.85 -21.85
C ILE A 76 2.24 8.26 -21.95
N VAL A 77 1.69 8.85 -20.90
CA VAL A 77 0.29 9.25 -20.91
C VAL A 77 0.17 10.72 -21.26
N VAL A 78 -0.62 11.01 -22.29
CA VAL A 78 -0.81 12.36 -22.82
C VAL A 78 -2.30 12.67 -23.01
N SER A 79 -2.66 13.95 -23.00
CA SER A 79 -3.97 14.43 -23.44
C SER A 79 -3.81 15.35 -24.66
N LYS A 80 -4.81 15.36 -25.55
CA LYS A 80 -4.82 16.23 -26.73
C LYS A 80 -5.03 17.67 -26.29
N GLU A 81 -4.20 18.59 -26.81
CA GLU A 81 -4.41 20.02 -26.55
C GLU A 81 -5.66 20.51 -27.31
N PRO A 82 -6.65 21.15 -26.66
CA PRO A 82 -7.88 21.57 -27.33
C PRO A 82 -7.64 22.56 -28.48
N THR A 83 -6.55 23.32 -28.39
CA THR A 83 -6.24 24.45 -29.27
C THR A 83 -5.33 24.06 -30.45
N SER A 84 -4.78 22.85 -30.47
CA SER A 84 -3.79 22.44 -31.47
C SER A 84 -3.90 20.96 -31.79
N ILE A 85 -4.02 20.63 -33.08
CA ILE A 85 -4.25 19.26 -33.57
C ILE A 85 -3.03 18.34 -33.33
N ASP A 86 -1.82 18.90 -33.37
CA ASP A 86 -0.57 18.12 -33.29
C ASP A 86 0.20 18.32 -31.98
N ARG A 87 -0.44 18.85 -30.93
CA ARG A 87 0.21 19.03 -29.63
C ARG A 87 -0.50 18.26 -28.53
N TYR A 88 0.32 17.68 -27.66
CA TYR A 88 -0.11 16.77 -26.62
C TYR A 88 0.47 17.21 -25.29
N ILE A 89 -0.38 17.34 -24.29
CA ILE A 89 0.01 17.70 -22.92
C ILE A 89 0.39 16.41 -22.19
N LEU A 90 1.58 16.39 -21.59
CA LEU A 90 2.06 15.26 -20.81
C LEU A 90 1.37 15.19 -19.45
N LEU A 91 0.65 14.09 -19.19
CA LEU A 91 -0.01 13.86 -17.91
C LEU A 91 0.87 13.01 -16.97
N ASP A 92 1.39 11.88 -17.47
CA ASP A 92 2.29 11.00 -16.72
C ASP A 92 3.45 10.51 -17.60
N GLY A 93 4.58 10.19 -16.95
CA GLY A 93 5.78 9.72 -17.64
C GLY A 93 6.90 10.75 -17.79
N HIS A 94 6.89 11.83 -16.99
CA HIS A 94 7.92 12.89 -17.03
C HIS A 94 9.37 12.36 -16.99
N MET A 95 9.69 11.45 -16.08
CA MET A 95 11.04 10.83 -16.02
C MET A 95 11.34 9.95 -17.24
N ARG A 96 10.33 9.26 -17.79
CA ARG A 96 10.48 8.41 -18.98
C ARG A 96 10.71 9.27 -20.23
N LEU A 97 9.94 10.34 -20.40
CA LEU A 97 10.12 11.30 -21.48
C LEU A 97 11.53 11.89 -21.49
N GLU A 98 12.00 12.34 -20.33
CA GLU A 98 13.33 12.94 -20.22
C GLU A 98 14.44 11.91 -20.44
N ALA A 99 14.27 10.68 -19.97
CA ALA A 99 15.19 9.58 -20.26
C ALA A 99 15.27 9.27 -21.76
N LEU A 100 14.14 9.24 -22.47
CA LEU A 100 14.11 9.04 -23.93
C LEU A 100 14.85 10.16 -24.67
N LYS A 101 14.62 11.43 -24.27
CA LYS A 101 15.37 12.58 -24.82
C LYS A 101 16.87 12.44 -24.61
N GLN A 102 17.29 12.00 -23.43
CA GLN A 102 18.71 11.81 -23.11
C GLN A 102 19.34 10.63 -23.85
N ILE A 103 18.57 9.58 -24.15
CA ILE A 103 19.01 8.45 -24.97
C ILE A 103 19.14 8.85 -26.44
N GLY A 104 18.41 9.89 -26.88
CA GLY A 104 18.42 10.39 -28.26
C GLY A 104 17.26 9.87 -29.12
N GLU A 105 16.22 9.32 -28.49
CA GLU A 105 15.02 8.87 -29.20
C GLU A 105 14.22 10.07 -29.72
N THR A 106 13.62 9.93 -30.91
CA THR A 106 12.81 10.99 -31.52
C THR A 106 11.31 10.77 -31.34
N GLN A 107 10.90 9.52 -31.12
CA GLN A 107 9.51 9.09 -31.05
C GLN A 107 9.26 8.17 -29.86
N THR A 108 8.02 8.12 -29.39
CA THR A 108 7.61 7.21 -28.32
C THR A 108 6.15 6.82 -28.43
N ILE A 109 5.82 5.68 -27.83
CA ILE A 109 4.45 5.17 -27.73
C ILE A 109 3.75 5.91 -26.59
N CYS A 110 2.62 6.51 -26.92
CA CYS A 110 1.80 7.27 -26.00
C CYS A 110 0.39 6.67 -25.89
N LEU A 111 -0.17 6.75 -24.68
CA LEU A 111 -1.57 6.46 -24.41
C LEU A 111 -2.33 7.79 -24.29
N ILE A 112 -3.42 7.93 -25.04
CA ILE A 112 -4.23 9.15 -25.01
C ILE A 112 -5.26 9.02 -23.88
N SER A 113 -5.19 9.93 -22.93
CA SER A 113 -6.18 10.11 -21.88
C SER A 113 -7.38 10.88 -22.44
N THR A 114 -8.59 10.40 -22.13
CA THR A 114 -9.84 11.14 -22.40
C THR A 114 -10.13 12.19 -21.33
N ASP A 115 -9.35 12.16 -20.24
CA ASP A 115 -9.42 13.06 -19.10
C ASP A 115 -8.13 13.91 -19.03
N ASP A 116 -8.22 15.16 -18.60
CA ASP A 116 -7.09 16.08 -18.44
C ASP A 116 -6.54 16.12 -16.99
N GLU A 117 -7.07 15.26 -16.10
CA GLU A 117 -6.61 15.16 -14.72
C GLU A 117 -5.21 14.54 -14.56
N THR A 118 -4.27 15.29 -13.95
CA THR A 118 -2.88 14.84 -13.70
C THR A 118 -2.65 14.15 -12.35
N PHE A 119 -3.63 14.19 -11.43
CA PHE A 119 -3.41 13.82 -10.03
C PHE A 119 -3.51 12.30 -9.75
N THR A 120 -4.23 11.56 -10.58
CA THR A 120 -4.65 10.19 -10.26
C THR A 120 -3.56 9.15 -10.55
N TYR A 121 -2.64 9.41 -11.46
CA TYR A 121 -1.67 8.41 -11.96
C TYR A 121 -0.74 7.81 -10.89
N ASN A 122 -0.32 8.60 -9.90
CA ASN A 122 0.63 8.16 -8.88
C ASN A 122 0.01 7.96 -7.48
N LYS A 123 -1.33 7.99 -7.37
CA LYS A 123 -2.03 7.94 -6.07
C LYS A 123 -2.01 6.56 -5.43
N TYR A 124 -2.01 5.49 -6.22
CA TYR A 124 -2.09 4.09 -5.75
C TYR A 124 -0.88 3.28 -6.19
N ILE A 125 0.31 3.60 -5.66
CA ILE A 125 1.53 2.84 -5.92
C ILE A 125 1.62 1.67 -4.95
N SER A 126 1.41 0.44 -5.45
CA SER A 126 1.69 -0.79 -4.72
C SER A 126 3.18 -1.08 -4.73
N ARG A 127 3.80 -1.17 -3.55
CA ARG A 127 5.21 -1.60 -3.42
C ARG A 127 5.28 -3.13 -3.47
N GLN A 128 6.31 -3.67 -4.12
CA GLN A 128 6.55 -5.11 -4.18
C GLN A 128 7.17 -5.60 -2.88
N ALA A 129 6.62 -6.68 -2.31
CA ALA A 129 7.20 -7.31 -1.13
C ALA A 129 8.49 -8.07 -1.51
N PRO A 130 9.48 -8.24 -0.60
CA PRO A 130 10.72 -8.94 -0.92
C PRO A 130 10.54 -10.37 -1.44
N ILE A 131 9.53 -11.08 -0.94
CA ILE A 131 9.19 -12.45 -1.40
C ILE A 131 8.64 -12.41 -2.83
N GLN A 132 7.83 -11.40 -3.16
CA GLN A 132 7.32 -11.19 -4.50
C GLN A 132 8.47 -10.86 -5.47
N GLU A 133 9.38 -9.96 -5.09
CA GLU A 133 10.57 -9.64 -5.91
C GLU A 133 11.42 -10.90 -6.20
N HIS A 134 11.63 -11.75 -5.18
CA HIS A 134 12.31 -13.03 -5.34
C HIS A 134 11.61 -13.95 -6.36
N ARG A 135 10.28 -14.07 -6.27
CA ARG A 135 9.49 -14.88 -7.22
C ARG A 135 9.59 -14.35 -8.65
N MET A 136 9.51 -13.03 -8.83
CA MET A 136 9.65 -12.39 -10.14
C MET A 136 11.04 -12.64 -10.75
N ILE A 137 12.11 -12.55 -9.96
CA ILE A 137 13.47 -12.86 -10.43
C ILE A 137 13.60 -14.33 -10.84
N LEU A 138 13.06 -15.25 -10.03
CA LEU A 138 13.08 -16.68 -10.38
C LEU A 138 12.30 -16.97 -11.66
N GLU A 139 11.15 -16.33 -11.86
CA GLU A 139 10.35 -16.48 -13.07
C GLU A 139 11.09 -15.97 -14.30
N ALA A 140 11.71 -14.78 -14.23
CA ALA A 140 12.53 -14.23 -15.31
C ALA A 140 13.69 -15.17 -15.70
N ILE A 141 14.38 -15.75 -14.71
CA ILE A 141 15.48 -16.71 -14.95
C ILE A 141 14.94 -17.99 -15.58
N LYS A 142 13.79 -18.51 -15.11
CA LYS A 142 13.13 -19.68 -15.71
C LYS A 142 12.72 -19.46 -17.16
N SER A 143 12.33 -18.23 -17.50
CA SER A 143 12.04 -17.80 -18.88
C SER A 143 13.30 -17.60 -19.74
N GLY A 144 14.51 -17.86 -19.21
CA GLY A 144 15.76 -17.82 -19.95
C GLY A 144 16.50 -16.48 -19.93
N VAL A 145 16.08 -15.53 -19.09
CA VAL A 145 16.79 -14.24 -18.95
C VAL A 145 18.01 -14.42 -18.03
N PRO A 146 19.23 -14.10 -18.49
CA PRO A 146 20.43 -14.22 -17.67
C PRO A 146 20.47 -13.15 -16.58
N GLU A 147 21.16 -13.47 -15.48
CA GLU A 147 21.20 -12.64 -14.27
C GLU A 147 21.85 -11.29 -14.51
N GLU A 148 22.85 -11.25 -15.40
CA GLU A 148 23.55 -10.05 -15.84
C GLU A 148 22.59 -9.09 -16.55
N LYS A 149 21.69 -9.62 -17.39
CA LYS A 149 20.72 -8.81 -18.12
C LYS A 149 19.66 -8.21 -17.19
N ILE A 150 19.21 -8.98 -16.19
CA ILE A 150 18.31 -8.48 -15.14
C ILE A 150 19.00 -7.37 -14.33
N ALA A 151 20.26 -7.59 -13.96
CA ALA A 151 21.07 -6.63 -13.21
C ALA A 151 21.26 -5.31 -14.00
N GLN A 152 21.57 -5.42 -15.29
CA GLN A 152 21.72 -4.29 -16.21
C GLN A 152 20.41 -3.51 -16.36
N ALA A 153 19.28 -4.19 -16.63
CA ALA A 153 17.98 -3.52 -16.75
C ALA A 153 17.56 -2.77 -15.47
N LEU A 154 17.86 -3.34 -14.30
CA LEU A 154 17.52 -2.74 -13.01
C LEU A 154 18.59 -1.78 -12.46
N ASN A 155 19.72 -1.61 -13.16
CA ASN A 155 20.87 -0.82 -12.71
C ASN A 155 21.32 -1.20 -11.29
N VAL A 156 21.53 -2.49 -11.07
CA VAL A 156 22.01 -3.07 -9.80
C VAL A 156 23.17 -4.03 -10.05
N ASP A 157 23.98 -4.27 -9.02
CA ASP A 157 25.02 -5.31 -9.06
C ASP A 157 24.38 -6.71 -9.21
N VAL A 158 24.97 -7.54 -10.07
CA VAL A 158 24.64 -8.96 -10.27
C VAL A 158 24.62 -9.71 -8.92
N LYS A 159 25.50 -9.37 -7.98
CA LYS A 159 25.51 -9.96 -6.64
C LYS A 159 24.19 -9.74 -5.89
N ASN A 160 23.53 -8.59 -6.07
CA ASN A 160 22.23 -8.34 -5.45
C ASN A 160 21.14 -9.23 -6.08
N ILE A 161 21.19 -9.46 -7.39
CA ILE A 161 20.26 -10.38 -8.07
C ILE A 161 20.44 -11.81 -7.54
N ILE A 162 21.68 -12.28 -7.43
CA ILE A 162 21.98 -13.61 -6.87
C ILE A 162 21.50 -13.73 -5.40
N GLN A 163 21.69 -12.68 -4.58
CA GLN A 163 21.19 -12.67 -3.21
C GLN A 163 19.66 -12.74 -3.15
N LYS A 164 18.96 -11.99 -4.00
CA LYS A 164 17.50 -12.05 -4.10
C LYS A 164 17.01 -13.39 -4.63
N ARG A 165 17.67 -13.97 -5.63
CA ARG A 165 17.39 -15.34 -6.13
C ARG A 165 17.51 -16.38 -5.03
N ASN A 166 18.51 -16.27 -4.16
CA ASN A 166 18.74 -17.23 -3.07
C ASN A 166 18.07 -16.81 -1.74
N LEU A 167 17.18 -15.81 -1.76
CA LEU A 167 16.60 -15.20 -0.55
C LEU A 167 15.89 -16.23 0.33
N LEU A 168 15.09 -17.10 -0.28
CA LEU A 168 14.25 -18.07 0.43
C LEU A 168 14.92 -19.43 0.69
N ASN A 169 16.16 -19.63 0.23
CA ASN A 169 16.90 -20.87 0.47
C ASN A 169 17.09 -21.06 1.99
N GLY A 170 16.53 -22.14 2.54
CA GLY A 170 16.58 -22.46 3.97
C GLY A 170 15.43 -21.88 4.81
N ILE A 171 14.40 -21.32 4.17
CA ILE A 171 13.15 -20.92 4.83
C ILE A 171 12.07 -21.96 4.54
N CYS A 172 11.27 -22.33 5.53
CA CYS A 172 10.17 -23.28 5.33
C CYS A 172 8.98 -22.67 4.56
N SER A 173 8.20 -23.51 3.89
CA SER A 173 7.05 -23.12 3.07
C SER A 173 6.03 -22.29 3.83
N GLU A 174 5.73 -22.68 5.06
CA GLU A 174 4.72 -22.04 5.91
C GLU A 174 5.17 -20.63 6.30
N THR A 175 6.45 -20.46 6.61
CA THR A 175 7.04 -19.13 6.92
C THR A 175 7.00 -18.22 5.69
N ILE A 176 7.26 -18.75 4.50
CA ILE A 176 7.17 -17.98 3.25
C ILE A 176 5.73 -17.51 3.04
N GLU A 177 4.75 -18.38 3.26
CA GLU A 177 3.34 -18.07 3.07
C GLU A 177 2.84 -17.01 4.05
N LEU A 178 3.24 -17.11 5.32
CA LEU A 178 2.91 -16.11 6.36
C LEU A 178 3.45 -14.72 6.03
N LEU A 179 4.63 -14.65 5.41
CA LEU A 179 5.36 -13.40 5.18
C LEU A 179 5.21 -12.84 3.76
N LYS A 180 4.51 -13.53 2.84
CA LYS A 180 4.51 -13.24 1.39
C LYS A 180 4.17 -11.80 1.02
N ASP A 181 3.23 -11.19 1.74
CA ASP A 181 2.71 -9.84 1.47
C ASP A 181 3.27 -8.78 2.44
N LYS A 182 4.27 -9.14 3.24
CA LYS A 182 4.83 -8.25 4.27
C LYS A 182 6.06 -7.51 3.75
N MET A 183 6.21 -6.26 4.19
CA MET A 183 7.39 -5.44 3.91
C MET A 183 8.47 -5.72 4.93
N LEU A 184 9.50 -6.48 4.51
CA LEU A 184 10.54 -6.99 5.38
C LEU A 184 11.91 -6.47 4.94
N ALA A 185 12.81 -6.23 5.88
CA ALA A 185 14.21 -6.06 5.52
C ALA A 185 14.80 -7.40 5.05
N HIS A 186 15.55 -7.40 3.94
CA HIS A 186 16.19 -8.62 3.39
C HIS A 186 17.04 -9.38 4.43
N GLY A 187 17.66 -8.66 5.37
CA GLY A 187 18.44 -9.25 6.46
C GLY A 187 17.64 -10.11 7.43
N VAL A 188 16.31 -9.97 7.51
CA VAL A 188 15.44 -10.78 8.37
C VAL A 188 15.52 -12.26 7.96
N PHE A 189 15.49 -12.55 6.67
CA PHE A 189 15.63 -13.92 6.17
C PHE A 189 16.97 -14.55 6.57
N GLN A 190 18.05 -13.77 6.59
CA GLN A 190 19.37 -14.26 7.04
C GLN A 190 19.39 -14.66 8.52
N VAL A 191 18.51 -14.05 9.33
CA VAL A 191 18.34 -14.39 10.74
C VAL A 191 17.46 -15.63 10.88
N LEU A 192 16.33 -15.68 10.18
CA LEU A 192 15.40 -16.83 10.19
C LEU A 192 16.09 -18.12 9.70
N LYS A 193 16.99 -18.04 8.72
CA LYS A 193 17.83 -19.17 8.23
C LYS A 193 18.72 -19.82 9.29
N LYS A 194 18.84 -19.23 10.48
CA LYS A 194 19.61 -19.82 11.60
C LYS A 194 18.72 -20.68 12.52
N MET A 195 17.41 -20.61 12.36
CA MET A 195 16.40 -21.34 13.13
C MET A 195 15.85 -22.52 12.32
N ARG A 196 15.45 -23.60 12.98
CA ARG A 196 14.75 -24.74 12.38
C ARG A 196 13.33 -24.35 11.96
N ALA A 197 12.72 -25.14 11.07
CA ALA A 197 11.43 -24.84 10.45
C ALA A 197 10.32 -24.49 11.46
N THR A 198 10.13 -25.28 12.52
CA THR A 198 9.12 -25.01 13.56
C THR A 198 9.29 -23.62 14.18
N ARG A 199 10.53 -23.25 14.50
CA ARG A 199 10.86 -21.96 15.11
C ARG A 199 10.80 -20.79 14.13
N GLN A 200 11.05 -21.03 12.85
CA GLN A 200 10.84 -20.00 11.81
C GLN A 200 9.37 -19.59 11.76
N ILE A 201 8.45 -20.55 11.82
CA ILE A 201 7.00 -20.32 11.81
C ILE A 201 6.58 -19.51 13.03
N GLU A 202 6.97 -19.94 14.24
CA GLU A 202 6.69 -19.21 15.48
C GLU A 202 7.24 -17.77 15.43
N SER A 203 8.48 -17.61 14.94
CA SER A 203 9.10 -16.28 14.85
C SER A 203 8.37 -15.39 13.85
N ALA A 204 7.91 -15.94 12.73
CA ALA A 204 7.11 -15.21 11.75
C ALA A 204 5.75 -14.79 12.32
N MET A 205 5.07 -15.66 13.07
CA MET A 205 3.82 -15.33 13.76
C MET A 205 4.03 -14.20 14.77
N LEU A 206 5.09 -14.27 15.60
CA LEU A 206 5.43 -13.21 16.55
C LEU A 206 5.73 -11.87 15.85
N MET A 207 6.44 -11.88 14.71
CA MET A 207 6.68 -10.68 13.91
C MET A 207 5.38 -10.08 13.36
N ILE A 208 4.42 -10.93 12.96
CA ILE A 208 3.11 -10.48 12.46
C ILE A 208 2.29 -9.88 13.60
N ASP A 209 2.21 -10.54 14.74
CA ASP A 209 1.43 -10.11 15.90
C ASP A 209 1.94 -8.78 16.48
N THR A 210 3.25 -8.57 16.47
CA THR A 210 3.89 -7.33 16.91
C THR A 210 4.04 -6.29 15.80
N ASN A 211 3.70 -6.64 14.55
CA ASN A 211 3.91 -5.82 13.35
C ASN A 211 5.36 -5.29 13.23
N ALA A 212 6.34 -6.12 13.57
CA ALA A 212 7.76 -5.75 13.65
C ALA A 212 8.63 -6.60 12.69
N PHE A 213 8.90 -6.07 11.49
CA PHE A 213 9.62 -6.76 10.41
C PHE A 213 11.06 -6.29 10.21
N THR A 214 11.75 -6.01 11.32
CA THR A 214 13.09 -5.41 11.32
C THR A 214 14.16 -6.42 11.69
N VAL A 215 15.40 -6.18 11.22
CA VAL A 215 16.55 -7.04 11.56
C VAL A 215 16.84 -7.09 13.06
N PRO A 216 16.79 -5.98 13.83
CA PRO A 216 16.98 -6.03 15.27
C PRO A 216 15.96 -6.93 15.98
N TYR A 217 14.68 -6.82 15.62
CA TYR A 217 13.64 -7.64 16.23
C TYR A 217 13.83 -9.13 15.90
N ALA A 218 14.16 -9.45 14.65
CA ALA A 218 14.52 -10.81 14.27
C ALA A 218 15.71 -11.36 15.07
N ARG A 219 16.72 -10.52 15.37
CA ARG A 219 17.89 -10.92 16.19
C ARG A 219 17.49 -11.22 17.62
N ILE A 220 16.58 -10.43 18.22
CA ILE A 220 16.04 -10.71 19.55
C ILE A 220 15.37 -12.08 19.56
N LEU A 221 14.52 -12.38 18.57
CA LEU A 221 13.87 -13.69 18.44
C LEU A 221 14.88 -14.83 18.29
N LEU A 222 15.99 -14.60 17.60
CA LEU A 222 17.08 -15.58 17.49
C LEU A 222 17.81 -15.78 18.82
N GLU A 223 18.02 -14.72 19.59
CA GLU A 223 18.69 -14.80 20.89
C GLU A 223 17.84 -15.51 21.93
N THR A 224 16.52 -15.36 21.88
CA THR A 224 15.57 -16.07 22.76
C THR A 224 15.26 -17.50 22.30
N THR A 225 15.77 -17.93 21.14
CA THR A 225 15.51 -19.27 20.60
C THR A 225 16.33 -20.34 21.34
N PRO A 226 15.71 -21.44 21.80
CA PRO A 226 16.42 -22.59 22.38
C PRO A 226 17.44 -23.20 21.41
N PRO A 227 18.60 -23.71 21.90
CA PRO A 227 19.67 -24.22 21.04
C PRO A 227 19.23 -25.42 20.19
N GLU A 228 18.27 -26.21 20.67
CA GLU A 228 17.68 -27.35 19.96
C GLU A 228 16.92 -26.94 18.69
N GLN A 229 16.42 -25.70 18.65
CA GLN A 229 15.68 -25.13 17.54
C GLN A 229 16.57 -24.33 16.58
N LEU A 230 17.90 -24.40 16.73
CA LEU A 230 18.86 -23.78 15.80
C LEU A 230 19.39 -24.81 14.78
N ILE A 231 19.67 -24.35 13.55
CA ILE A 231 20.21 -25.20 12.47
C ILE A 231 21.69 -25.53 12.71
N LYS A 232 22.44 -24.59 13.29
CA LYS A 232 23.83 -24.80 13.72
C LYS A 232 23.94 -24.49 15.20
N ILE A 233 24.33 -25.48 16.00
CA ILE A 233 24.85 -25.26 17.36
C ILE A 233 26.23 -24.60 17.18
N ASN A 234 26.23 -23.30 16.86
CA ASN A 234 27.43 -22.54 17.11
C ASN A 234 27.58 -22.53 18.62
N LYS A 235 28.56 -23.29 19.14
CA LYS A 235 29.15 -23.04 20.46
C LYS A 235 29.64 -21.60 20.47
N ARG A 236 28.74 -20.64 20.64
CA ARG A 236 29.12 -19.26 20.88
C ARG A 236 29.80 -19.28 22.23
N LYS A 237 31.08 -18.90 22.25
CA LYS A 237 31.83 -18.58 23.45
C LYS A 237 30.89 -17.84 24.39
N SER A 238 30.65 -18.47 25.53
CA SER A 238 29.99 -17.85 26.67
C SER A 238 30.79 -16.61 27.03
N THR A 239 30.36 -15.45 26.54
CA THR A 239 30.69 -14.20 27.21
C THR A 239 29.53 -13.89 28.14
N ASN A 240 29.83 -14.24 29.39
CA ASN A 240 29.38 -13.58 30.61
C ASN A 240 28.09 -14.12 31.21
N ALA A 241 28.21 -14.65 32.44
CA ALA A 241 27.10 -14.91 33.36
C ALA A 241 26.15 -13.70 33.53
N LEU A 242 26.66 -12.48 33.30
CA LEU A 242 25.88 -11.22 33.18
C LEU A 242 24.80 -11.24 32.08
N SER A 243 24.93 -12.11 31.07
CA SER A 243 23.96 -12.29 29.99
C SER A 243 22.79 -13.19 30.42
N LEU A 244 23.01 -14.20 31.26
CA LEU A 244 21.94 -15.09 31.73
C LEU A 244 20.99 -14.39 32.69
N GLU A 245 21.52 -13.58 33.61
CA GLU A 245 20.73 -12.79 34.54
C GLU A 245 19.95 -11.67 33.82
N LYS A 246 20.59 -10.97 32.87
CA LYS A 246 19.90 -10.03 31.98
C LYS A 246 18.87 -10.71 31.10
N ARG A 247 19.09 -11.95 30.66
CA ARG A 247 18.10 -12.74 29.89
C ARG A 247 16.92 -13.16 30.74
N ALA A 248 17.14 -13.61 31.97
CA ALA A 248 16.07 -13.97 32.90
C ALA A 248 15.22 -12.73 33.26
N SER A 249 15.87 -11.62 33.59
CA SER A 249 15.20 -10.34 33.85
C SER A 249 14.47 -9.80 32.60
N MET A 250 15.07 -9.91 31.42
CA MET A 250 14.42 -9.51 30.17
C MET A 250 13.24 -10.42 29.81
N GLN A 251 13.32 -11.72 30.06
CA GLN A 251 12.20 -12.67 29.89
C GLN A 251 11.06 -12.35 30.85
N GLU A 252 11.36 -12.03 32.10
CA GLU A 252 10.37 -11.61 33.08
C GLU A 252 9.71 -10.28 32.68
N ASN A 253 10.50 -9.31 32.24
CA ASN A 253 10.01 -8.01 31.77
C ASN A 253 9.13 -8.16 30.50
N LEU A 254 9.50 -9.04 29.56
CA LEU A 254 8.69 -9.33 28.39
C LEU A 254 7.37 -10.03 28.76
N ALA A 255 7.43 -11.05 29.63
CA ALA A 255 6.24 -11.75 30.09
C ALA A 255 5.29 -10.83 30.91
N ARG A 256 5.85 -9.83 31.60
CA ARG A 256 5.09 -8.78 32.27
C ARG A 256 4.47 -7.82 31.25
N LEU A 257 5.25 -7.36 30.27
CA LEU A 257 4.77 -6.43 29.24
C LEU A 257 3.69 -7.05 28.36
N GLU A 258 3.80 -8.34 28.04
CA GLU A 258 2.74 -9.09 27.33
C GLU A 258 1.45 -9.17 28.13
N ARG A 259 1.55 -9.39 29.46
CA ARG A 259 0.39 -9.38 30.36
C ARG A 259 -0.25 -7.99 30.43
N GLU A 260 0.54 -6.95 30.61
CA GLU A 260 0.07 -5.56 30.62
C GLU A 260 -0.58 -5.18 29.28
N TYR A 261 0.04 -5.56 28.16
CA TYR A 261 -0.52 -5.32 26.81
C TYR A 261 -1.85 -6.05 26.61
N LYS A 262 -1.97 -7.31 27.07
CA LYS A 262 -3.21 -8.08 26.98
C LYS A 262 -4.32 -7.46 27.83
N LEU A 263 -3.99 -6.95 29.01
CA LEU A 263 -4.93 -6.22 29.87
C LEU A 263 -5.39 -4.93 29.20
N ILE A 264 -4.46 -4.10 28.67
CA ILE A 264 -4.78 -2.86 27.97
C ILE A 264 -5.65 -3.14 26.73
N LYS A 265 -5.34 -4.19 25.96
CA LYS A 265 -6.13 -4.58 24.78
C LYS A 265 -7.55 -5.00 25.17
N ASN A 266 -7.70 -5.79 26.23
CA ASN A 266 -9.02 -6.23 26.70
C ASN A 266 -9.84 -5.06 27.24
N GLU A 267 -9.23 -4.17 28.03
CA GLU A 267 -9.88 -2.95 28.52
C GLU A 267 -10.28 -2.02 27.38
N ARG A 268 -9.42 -1.86 26.37
CA ARG A 268 -9.71 -1.03 25.20
C ARG A 268 -10.89 -1.58 24.41
N GLY A 269 -11.00 -2.90 24.27
CA GLY A 269 -12.16 -3.55 23.64
C GLY A 269 -13.46 -3.26 24.40
N GLN A 270 -13.45 -3.42 25.72
CA GLN A 270 -14.63 -3.14 26.56
C GLN A 270 -15.01 -1.65 26.54
N LYS A 271 -14.05 -0.73 26.64
CA LYS A 271 -14.29 0.72 26.59
C LYS A 271 -14.86 1.16 25.25
N ILE A 272 -14.34 0.64 24.13
CA ILE A 272 -14.87 0.94 22.78
C ILE A 272 -16.31 0.44 22.65
N LEU A 273 -16.63 -0.76 23.15
CA LEU A 273 -18.00 -1.27 23.12
C LEU A 273 -18.95 -0.40 23.94
N VAL A 274 -18.58 -0.02 25.16
CA VAL A 274 -19.40 0.88 26.01
C VAL A 274 -19.63 2.22 25.33
N LEU A 275 -18.60 2.83 24.74
CA LEU A 275 -18.72 4.09 24.00
C LEU A 275 -19.60 3.96 22.76
N GLN A 276 -19.51 2.85 22.03
CA GLN A 276 -20.38 2.58 20.89
C GLN A 276 -21.84 2.39 21.32
N PHE A 277 -22.09 1.71 22.44
CA PHE A 277 -23.44 1.58 23.01
C PHE A 277 -23.99 2.94 23.47
N ALA A 278 -23.19 3.74 24.18
CA ALA A 278 -23.58 5.08 24.63
C ALA A 278 -23.92 5.99 23.44
N LYS A 279 -23.10 5.96 22.38
CA LYS A 279 -23.36 6.68 21.13
C LYS A 279 -24.68 6.25 20.49
N ASN A 280 -24.91 4.94 20.34
CA ASN A 280 -26.13 4.42 19.73
C ASN A 280 -27.38 4.73 20.57
N TYR A 281 -27.24 4.71 21.89
CA TYR A 281 -28.31 5.09 22.81
C TYR A 281 -28.64 6.59 22.70
N LEU A 282 -27.62 7.45 22.61
CA LEU A 282 -27.81 8.89 22.35
C LEU A 282 -28.51 9.14 21.01
N ALA A 283 -28.11 8.44 19.93
CA ALA A 283 -28.79 8.54 18.64
C ALA A 283 -30.29 8.19 18.77
N ARG A 284 -30.60 7.10 19.47
CA ARG A 284 -31.99 6.67 19.72
C ARG A 284 -32.79 7.69 20.55
N ILE A 285 -32.16 8.38 21.49
CA ILE A 285 -32.81 9.45 22.26
C ILE A 285 -33.09 10.67 21.36
N LEU A 286 -32.14 11.01 20.48
CA LEU A 286 -32.28 12.14 19.55
C LEU A 286 -33.27 11.88 18.41
N ASP A 287 -33.62 10.62 18.12
CA ASP A 287 -34.72 10.29 17.20
C ASP A 287 -36.10 10.68 17.77
N ASN A 288 -36.22 10.87 19.09
CA ASN A 288 -37.47 11.27 19.72
C ASN A 288 -37.68 12.80 19.66
N THR A 289 -38.63 13.22 18.84
CA THR A 289 -38.95 14.64 18.57
C THR A 289 -39.35 15.42 19.82
N GLN A 290 -39.97 14.79 20.82
CA GLN A 290 -40.33 15.46 22.07
C GLN A 290 -39.09 15.76 22.92
N VAL A 291 -38.12 14.85 22.94
CA VAL A 291 -36.86 15.01 23.69
C VAL A 291 -35.99 16.08 23.05
N VAL A 292 -35.88 16.08 21.72
CA VAL A 292 -35.16 17.13 20.98
C VAL A 292 -35.77 18.50 21.23
N ARG A 293 -37.11 18.62 21.24
CA ARG A 293 -37.80 19.89 21.51
C ARG A 293 -37.61 20.39 22.95
N PHE A 294 -37.51 19.47 23.91
CA PHE A 294 -37.19 19.80 25.30
C PHE A 294 -35.74 20.27 25.44
N LEU A 295 -34.80 19.54 24.84
CA LEU A 295 -33.37 19.87 24.86
C LEU A 295 -33.09 21.20 24.14
N SER A 296 -33.73 21.47 23.01
CA SER A 296 -33.54 22.73 22.28
C SER A 296 -34.02 23.96 23.07
N LYS A 297 -35.00 23.78 23.96
CA LYS A 297 -35.59 24.88 24.74
C LYS A 297 -34.81 25.16 26.03
N ASN A 298 -34.27 24.12 26.67
CA ASN A 298 -33.66 24.22 28.00
C ASN A 298 -32.13 24.07 28.00
N TYR A 299 -31.56 23.33 27.05
CA TYR A 299 -30.13 22.99 27.00
C TYR A 299 -29.61 22.91 25.55
N PRO A 300 -29.60 24.03 24.80
CA PRO A 300 -29.20 24.05 23.39
C PRO A 300 -27.75 23.60 23.16
N ASP A 301 -26.83 24.00 24.05
CA ASP A 301 -25.40 23.65 23.93
C ASP A 301 -25.17 22.13 24.06
N MET A 302 -25.90 21.45 24.95
CA MET A 302 -25.80 20.00 25.09
C MET A 302 -26.40 19.26 23.89
N LEU A 303 -27.46 19.81 23.28
CA LEU A 303 -28.06 19.23 22.09
C LEU A 303 -27.08 19.24 20.91
N GLU A 304 -26.34 20.33 20.73
CA GLU A 304 -25.31 20.44 19.70
C GLU A 304 -24.22 19.36 19.88
N GLU A 305 -23.72 19.19 21.10
CA GLU A 305 -22.70 18.18 21.41
C GLU A 305 -23.23 16.75 21.24
N PHE A 306 -24.46 16.46 21.64
CA PHE A 306 -25.05 15.13 21.42
C PHE A 306 -25.26 14.82 19.94
N GLN A 307 -25.63 15.82 19.13
CA GLN A 307 -25.74 15.66 17.67
C GLN A 307 -24.37 15.38 17.04
N LYS A 308 -23.31 16.11 17.44
CA LYS A 308 -21.92 15.86 17.02
C LYS A 308 -21.48 14.43 17.35
N ILE A 309 -21.71 13.98 18.59
CA ILE A 309 -21.33 12.64 19.05
C ILE A 309 -22.07 11.56 18.26
N SER A 310 -23.38 11.73 18.02
CA SER A 310 -24.17 10.77 17.24
C SER A 310 -23.73 10.67 15.77
N GLY A 311 -23.24 11.77 15.18
CA GLY A 311 -22.74 11.85 13.81
C GLY A 311 -21.34 11.29 13.58
N MET A 312 -20.57 10.94 14.62
CA MET A 312 -19.19 10.45 14.47
C MET A 312 -19.13 9.04 13.84
N THR A 313 -18.65 8.91 12.60
CA THR A 313 -18.59 7.61 11.88
C THR A 313 -17.51 6.64 12.41
N SER A 314 -16.50 7.13 13.15
CA SER A 314 -15.52 6.26 13.82
C SER A 314 -14.99 6.86 15.12
N LEU A 315 -14.81 6.02 16.14
CA LEU A 315 -14.18 6.39 17.43
C LEU A 315 -12.63 6.40 17.36
N ASN A 316 -12.05 6.19 16.17
CA ASN A 316 -10.63 5.98 15.96
C ASN A 316 -10.01 7.10 15.10
N ARG A 317 -9.96 8.33 15.64
CA ARG A 317 -8.86 9.30 15.44
C ARG A 317 -9.14 10.62 16.16
N PRO A 318 -8.16 11.23 16.84
CA PRO A 318 -8.14 12.68 16.94
C PRO A 318 -7.68 13.23 15.58
N ASP A 319 -8.55 13.99 14.92
CA ASP A 319 -8.17 14.79 13.77
C ASP A 319 -7.16 15.85 14.23
N ASN A 320 -5.93 15.70 13.76
CA ASN A 320 -4.84 16.64 14.02
C ASN A 320 -5.03 17.87 13.11
N ASN A 321 -5.97 18.75 13.46
CA ASN A 321 -6.08 20.08 12.88
C ASN A 321 -5.02 21.00 13.53
N GLY A 322 -3.81 20.97 12.97
CA GLY A 322 -2.80 21.99 13.18
C GLY A 322 -3.22 23.29 12.50
N GLY A 323 -4.02 24.10 13.19
CA GLY A 323 -4.30 25.48 12.84
C GLY A 323 -3.12 26.38 13.18
N LYS A 324 -2.64 27.13 12.18
CA LYS A 324 -1.75 28.28 12.33
C LYS A 324 -2.45 29.44 13.06
N SER A 325 -1.79 29.98 14.07
CA SER A 325 -1.89 31.35 14.64
C SER A 325 -1.00 31.36 15.88
N SER A 326 0.04 32.15 16.07
CA SER A 326 0.53 33.39 15.46
C SER A 326 2.05 33.45 15.65
#